data_AF-A0A8T5UEZ0-F1
#
_entry.id   AF-A0A8T5UEZ0-F1
#
_cell.length_a   1.000
_cell.length_b   1.000
_cell.length_c   1.000
_cell.angle_alpha   90.00
_cell.angle_beta   90.00
_cell.angle_gamma   90.00
#
_symmetry.space_group_name_H-M   'P 1'
#
loop_
_entity.id
_entity.type
_entity.pdbx_description
1 polymer ?
#
loop_
_entity_poly.entity_id
_entity_poly.type
_entity_poly.pdbx_seq_one_letter_code
_entity_poly.pdbx_strand_id
1 'polypeptide(L)'
;MEFETIKFELEENGIGILTFNRPEKANAISFQMVEDLHSLLDALMTNLDCRVLIMKAEGKVFNAGQDLSDASVLKSKKKPDHLKKFYFLDIPEVVKSFMYYQWRISDLIIKMRKISQPIITVIQGAAMGAGFSITMAADIRIAGKNA
;
A
#
# COMPACT_ATOMS: atom_id res chain seq x y z
N MET A 1 10.50 12.45 1.47
CA MET A 1 9.64 11.85 2.50
C MET A 1 10.37 10.63 3.01
N GLU A 2 10.47 10.47 4.33
CA GLU A 2 11.03 9.24 4.92
C GLU A 2 9.89 8.25 5.15
N PHE A 3 10.11 7.00 4.77
CA PHE A 3 9.14 5.91 4.89
C PHE A 3 9.81 4.73 5.60
N GLU A 4 9.05 3.96 6.37
CA GLU A 4 9.59 2.84 7.14
C GLU A 4 9.57 1.52 6.37
N THR A 5 8.57 1.35 5.49
CA THR A 5 8.26 0.04 4.89
C THR A 5 8.31 0.02 3.36
N ILE A 6 8.47 1.19 2.75
CA ILE A 6 8.64 1.40 1.32
C ILE A 6 9.84 2.31 1.08
N LYS A 7 10.36 2.32 -0.15
CA LYS A 7 11.27 3.36 -0.66
C LYS A 7 10.60 4.07 -1.81
N PHE A 8 10.87 5.37 -1.95
CA PHE A 8 10.43 6.15 -3.08
C PHE A 8 11.56 7.03 -3.61
N GLU A 9 11.80 6.93 -4.90
CA GLU A 9 12.81 7.71 -5.64
C GLU A 9 12.12 8.38 -6.82
N LEU A 10 12.41 9.66 -7.08
CA LEU A 10 11.92 10.38 -8.25
C LEU A 10 13.12 10.73 -9.13
N GLU A 11 13.17 10.13 -10.30
CA GLU A 11 14.21 10.34 -11.30
C GLU A 11 14.01 11.67 -12.04
N GLU A 12 15.10 12.26 -12.56
CA GLU A 12 15.07 13.54 -13.29
C GLU A 12 14.15 13.53 -14.53
N ASN A 13 13.92 12.35 -15.11
CA ASN A 13 13.04 12.16 -16.26
C ASN A 13 11.54 12.04 -15.88
N GLY A 14 11.20 12.20 -14.60
CA GLY A 14 9.83 12.17 -14.08
C GLY A 14 9.29 10.78 -13.78
N ILE A 15 10.15 9.76 -13.69
CA ILE A 15 9.77 8.41 -13.28
C ILE A 15 9.88 8.30 -11.77
N GLY A 16 8.74 8.09 -11.10
CA GLY A 16 8.71 7.71 -9.68
C GLY A 16 8.88 6.20 -9.53
N ILE A 17 9.76 5.76 -8.63
CA ILE A 17 10.00 4.35 -8.33
C ILE A 17 9.62 4.10 -6.87
N LEU A 18 8.49 3.41 -6.67
CA LEU A 18 8.12 2.83 -5.39
C LEU A 18 8.66 1.41 -5.27
N THR A 19 9.34 1.12 -4.15
CA THR A 19 9.83 -0.22 -3.82
C THR A 19 9.25 -0.69 -2.49
N PHE A 20 8.51 -1.81 -2.46
CA PHE A 20 8.20 -2.48 -1.20
C PHE A 20 9.48 -2.97 -0.52
N ASN A 21 9.69 -2.62 0.74
CA ASN A 21 10.99 -2.75 1.41
C ASN A 21 10.87 -3.45 2.77
N ARG A 22 10.19 -4.60 2.80
CA ARG A 22 10.19 -5.54 3.94
C ARG A 22 10.48 -6.98 3.47
N PRO A 23 11.59 -7.22 2.77
CA PRO A 23 11.87 -8.52 2.16
C PRO A 23 11.91 -9.68 3.16
N GLU A 24 12.34 -9.42 4.40
CA GLU A 24 12.37 -10.36 5.53
C GLU A 24 10.97 -10.84 5.96
N LYS A 25 9.93 -10.05 5.66
CA LYS A 25 8.52 -10.39 5.87
C LYS A 25 7.78 -10.64 4.54
N ALA A 26 8.50 -10.98 3.48
CA ALA A 26 7.94 -11.17 2.14
C ALA A 26 7.06 -9.99 1.67
N ASN A 27 7.44 -8.77 2.07
CA ASN A 27 6.73 -7.53 1.80
C ASN A 27 5.26 -7.54 2.26
N ALA A 28 4.92 -8.29 3.31
CA ALA A 28 3.57 -8.31 3.86
C ALA A 28 3.11 -6.91 4.30
N ILE A 29 1.84 -6.60 4.05
CA ILE A 29 1.19 -5.32 4.29
C ILE A 29 0.87 -5.17 5.77
N SER A 30 1.72 -4.41 6.47
CA SER A 30 1.47 -3.88 7.80
C SER A 30 0.63 -2.61 7.75
N PHE A 31 0.09 -2.19 8.89
CA PHE A 31 -0.55 -0.90 9.06
C PHE A 31 0.40 0.26 8.69
N GLN A 32 1.67 0.17 9.09
CA GLN A 32 2.66 1.18 8.72
C GLN A 32 2.83 1.27 7.20
N MET A 33 2.82 0.14 6.48
CA MET A 33 2.89 0.15 5.01
C MET A 33 1.66 0.78 4.38
N VAL A 34 0.48 0.56 4.95
CA VAL A 34 -0.74 1.23 4.50
C VAL A 34 -0.63 2.75 4.67
N GLU A 35 -0.12 3.23 5.81
CA GLU A 35 0.06 4.66 6.05
C GLU A 35 1.17 5.28 5.18
N ASP A 36 2.28 4.58 4.96
CA ASP A 36 3.35 5.00 4.05
C ASP A 36 2.83 5.15 2.61
N LEU A 37 2.07 4.15 2.12
CA LEU A 37 1.47 4.17 0.79
C LEU A 37 0.43 5.28 0.63
N HIS A 38 -0.42 5.50 1.64
CA HIS A 38 -1.37 6.61 1.61
C HIS A 38 -0.66 7.96 1.51
N SER A 39 0.38 8.15 2.33
CA SER A 39 1.16 9.39 2.36
C SER A 39 1.82 9.66 1.01
N LEU A 40 2.40 8.62 0.39
CA LEU A 40 2.98 8.77 -0.94
C LEU A 40 1.92 9.09 -2.00
N LEU A 41 0.81 8.34 -2.06
CA LEU A 41 -0.23 8.55 -3.07
C LEU A 41 -0.88 9.93 -2.94
N ASP A 42 -1.06 10.44 -1.71
CA ASP A 42 -1.56 11.79 -1.48
C ASP A 42 -0.57 12.85 -1.98
N ALA A 43 0.73 12.66 -1.74
CA ALA A 43 1.76 13.55 -2.27
C ALA A 43 1.82 13.53 -3.80
N LEU A 44 1.64 12.36 -4.43
CA LEU A 44 1.65 12.22 -5.89
C LEU A 44 0.44 12.86 -6.56
N MET A 45 -0.71 12.91 -5.88
CA MET A 45 -1.96 13.47 -6.43
C MET A 45 -1.80 14.91 -6.95
N THR A 46 -0.91 15.70 -6.33
CA THR A 46 -0.64 17.09 -6.73
C THR A 46 0.77 17.30 -7.27
N ASN A 47 1.55 16.25 -7.46
CA ASN A 47 2.93 16.33 -7.96
C ASN A 47 2.94 16.21 -9.49
N LEU A 48 3.25 17.32 -10.17
CA LEU A 48 3.31 17.38 -11.64
C LEU A 48 4.66 16.94 -12.22
N ASP A 49 5.68 16.75 -11.38
CA ASP A 49 7.01 16.29 -11.80
C ASP A 49 7.04 14.78 -12.02
N CYS A 50 6.34 14.02 -11.17
CA CYS A 50 6.13 12.59 -11.34
C CYS A 50 5.08 12.35 -12.44
N ARG A 51 5.51 11.75 -13.54
CA ARG A 51 4.70 11.47 -14.73
C ARG A 51 4.20 10.04 -14.78
N VAL A 52 4.98 9.09 -14.25
CA VAL A 52 4.69 7.65 -14.20
C VAL A 52 5.19 7.11 -12.87
N LEU A 53 4.41 6.22 -12.24
CA LEU A 53 4.82 5.50 -11.04
C LEU A 53 5.12 4.04 -11.38
N ILE A 54 6.36 3.62 -11.18
CA ILE A 54 6.76 2.21 -11.22
C ILE A 54 6.72 1.65 -9.81
N MET A 55 5.99 0.57 -9.60
CA MET A 55 5.93 -0.18 -8.35
C MET A 55 6.68 -1.50 -8.51
N LYS A 56 7.71 -1.70 -7.68
CA LYS A 56 8.50 -2.93 -7.58
C LYS A 56 8.66 -3.35 -6.12
N ALA A 57 9.40 -4.42 -5.87
CA ALA A 57 9.66 -4.91 -4.52
C ALA A 57 11.13 -5.31 -4.34
N GLU A 58 11.64 -5.25 -3.11
CA GLU A 58 12.88 -5.91 -2.72
C GLU A 58 12.66 -7.40 -2.44
N GLY A 59 13.68 -8.21 -2.72
CA GLY A 59 13.68 -9.64 -2.42
C GLY A 59 12.91 -10.51 -3.42
N LYS A 60 12.61 -11.76 -2.99
CA LYS A 60 12.11 -12.83 -3.87
C LYS A 60 10.59 -12.83 -4.07
N VAL A 61 9.84 -12.17 -3.18
CA VAL A 61 8.37 -12.14 -3.17
C VAL A 61 7.95 -10.71 -3.38
N PHE A 62 7.10 -10.45 -4.37
CA PHE A 62 6.58 -9.11 -4.62
C PHE A 62 5.80 -8.60 -3.42
N ASN A 63 4.75 -9.30 -2.99
CA ASN A 63 3.96 -8.96 -1.82
C ASN A 63 3.11 -10.15 -1.32
N ALA A 64 3.32 -10.58 -0.08
CA ALA A 64 2.62 -11.74 0.50
C ALA A 64 1.16 -11.46 0.95
N GLY A 65 0.66 -10.24 0.82
CA GLY A 65 -0.66 -9.85 1.31
C GLY A 65 -0.62 -9.29 2.73
N GLN A 66 -1.72 -9.42 3.48
CA GLN A 66 -1.83 -8.81 4.80
C GLN A 66 -0.85 -9.44 5.81
N ASP A 67 -0.14 -8.61 6.57
CA ASP A 67 0.69 -9.07 7.70
C ASP A 67 -0.23 -9.48 8.86
N LEU A 68 -0.47 -10.80 9.00
CA LEU A 68 -1.34 -11.35 10.05
C LEU A 68 -0.73 -11.21 11.45
N SER A 69 0.58 -10.95 11.56
CA SER A 69 1.24 -10.68 12.83
C SER A 69 1.06 -9.24 13.31
N ASP A 70 0.61 -8.35 12.40
CA ASP A 70 0.45 -6.94 12.70
C ASP A 70 -0.89 -6.65 13.39
N ALA A 71 -0.87 -6.80 14.71
CA ALA A 71 -1.99 -6.47 15.58
C ALA A 71 -2.04 -4.97 15.96
N SER A 72 -1.26 -4.10 15.32
CA SER A 72 -1.15 -2.67 15.70
C SER A 72 -2.49 -1.96 15.77
N VAL A 73 -3.39 -2.20 14.81
CA VAL A 73 -4.73 -1.60 14.79
C VAL A 73 -5.65 -2.18 15.89
N LEU A 74 -5.49 -3.46 16.23
CA LEU A 74 -6.27 -4.12 17.29
C LEU A 74 -5.78 -3.73 18.69
N LYS A 75 -4.52 -3.33 18.83
CA LYS A 75 -3.86 -3.04 20.11
C LYS A 75 -3.64 -1.55 20.39
N SER A 76 -3.83 -0.67 19.39
CA SER A 76 -3.60 0.76 19.56
C SER A 76 -4.66 1.40 20.47
N LYS A 77 -4.21 2.04 21.55
CA LYS A 77 -5.05 2.96 22.36
C LYS A 77 -5.33 4.28 21.65
N LYS A 78 -4.49 4.65 20.66
CA LYS A 78 -4.62 5.87 19.88
C LYS A 78 -5.47 5.54 18.65
N LYS A 79 -6.72 5.98 18.69
CA LYS A 79 -7.67 5.79 17.58
C LYS A 79 -7.21 6.68 16.41
N PRO A 80 -7.05 6.14 15.19
CA PRO A 80 -6.81 6.98 14.03
C PRO A 80 -7.98 7.95 13.83
N ASP A 81 -7.71 9.18 13.40
CA ASP A 81 -8.74 10.23 13.30
C ASP A 81 -9.94 9.81 12.42
N HIS A 82 -9.67 9.00 11.39
CA HIS A 82 -10.66 8.45 10.48
C HIS A 82 -11.45 7.25 11.03
N LEU A 83 -11.10 6.68 12.20
CA LEU A 83 -11.88 5.63 12.86
C LEU A 83 -13.31 6.10 13.17
N LYS A 84 -13.49 7.41 13.35
CA LYS A 84 -14.81 8.04 13.49
C LYS A 84 -15.73 7.68 12.31
N LYS A 85 -15.23 7.37 11.11
CA LYS A 85 -16.11 6.97 10.00
C LYS A 85 -17.00 5.75 10.29
N PHE A 86 -16.66 4.92 11.29
CA PHE A 86 -17.49 3.79 11.74
C PHE A 86 -18.22 4.03 13.07
N TYR A 87 -18.30 5.29 13.55
CA TYR A 87 -18.94 5.62 14.84
C TYR A 87 -20.41 5.20 14.92
N PHE A 88 -21.09 5.09 13.77
CA PHE A 88 -22.51 4.80 13.66
C PHE A 88 -22.85 3.30 13.74
N LEU A 89 -21.86 2.40 13.73
CA LEU A 89 -22.09 0.96 13.88
C LEU A 89 -22.11 0.60 15.38
N ASP A 90 -23.20 0.02 15.86
CA ASP A 90 -23.29 -0.50 17.23
C ASP A 90 -22.72 -1.94 17.29
N ILE A 91 -21.39 -2.03 17.22
CA ILE A 91 -20.63 -3.29 17.23
C ILE A 91 -19.39 -3.19 18.15
N PRO A 92 -18.81 -4.31 18.59
CA PRO A 92 -17.63 -4.30 19.46
C PRO A 92 -16.45 -3.53 18.84
N GLU A 93 -15.69 -2.82 19.67
CA GLU A 93 -14.58 -1.95 19.21
C GLU A 93 -13.51 -2.71 18.41
N VAL A 94 -13.24 -3.95 18.79
CA VAL A 94 -12.31 -4.83 18.06
C VAL A 94 -12.72 -5.04 16.60
N VAL A 95 -14.03 -5.13 16.36
CA VAL A 95 -14.60 -5.28 15.01
C VAL A 95 -14.47 -3.96 14.25
N LYS A 96 -14.72 -2.82 14.91
CA LYS A 96 -14.52 -1.48 14.30
C LYS A 96 -13.07 -1.26 13.87
N SER A 97 -12.12 -1.60 14.73
CA SER A 97 -10.69 -1.52 14.43
C SER A 97 -10.30 -2.39 13.23
N PHE A 98 -10.79 -3.63 13.18
CA PHE A 98 -10.55 -4.52 12.04
C PHE A 98 -11.17 -3.99 10.74
N MET A 99 -12.43 -3.55 10.78
CA MET A 99 -13.12 -2.96 9.63
C MET A 99 -12.42 -1.69 9.13
N TYR A 100 -11.93 -0.86 10.05
CA TYR A 100 -11.13 0.31 9.71
C TYR A 100 -9.86 -0.07 8.97
N TYR A 101 -9.13 -1.09 9.45
CA TYR A 101 -7.93 -1.54 8.78
C TYR A 101 -8.22 -2.05 7.36
N GLN A 102 -9.26 -2.87 7.21
CA GLN A 102 -9.71 -3.34 5.90
C GLN A 102 -10.13 -2.17 4.99
N TRP A 103 -10.82 -1.17 5.54
CA TRP A 103 -11.18 0.04 4.80
C TRP A 103 -9.94 0.80 4.32
N ARG A 104 -8.93 1.00 5.17
CA ARG A 104 -7.67 1.66 4.79
C ARG A 104 -6.97 0.93 3.65
N ILE A 105 -6.86 -0.41 3.72
CA ILE A 105 -6.30 -1.20 2.62
C ILE A 105 -7.14 -1.02 1.34
N SER A 106 -8.47 -1.07 1.42
CA SER A 106 -9.34 -0.88 0.24
C SER A 106 -9.26 0.54 -0.34
N ASP A 107 -9.03 1.55 0.50
CA ASP A 107 -8.95 2.96 0.08
C ASP A 107 -7.67 3.23 -0.73
N LEU A 108 -6.58 2.49 -0.49
CA LEU A 108 -5.39 2.53 -1.33
C LEU A 108 -5.73 2.22 -2.80
N ILE A 109 -6.55 1.20 -3.04
CA ILE A 109 -6.98 0.81 -4.39
C ILE A 109 -7.69 1.98 -5.07
N ILE A 110 -8.60 2.66 -4.37
CA ILE A 110 -9.30 3.82 -4.90
C ILE A 110 -8.35 4.99 -5.17
N LYS A 111 -7.39 5.26 -4.27
CA LYS A 111 -6.40 6.32 -4.47
C LYS A 111 -5.49 6.04 -5.67
N MET A 112 -5.01 4.81 -5.81
CA MET A 112 -4.23 4.38 -6.98
C MET A 112 -4.97 4.66 -8.29
N ARG A 113 -6.29 4.42 -8.33
CA ARG A 113 -7.12 4.71 -9.52
C ARG A 113 -7.42 6.20 -9.74
N LYS A 114 -7.14 7.06 -8.77
CA LYS A 114 -7.46 8.49 -8.80
C LYS A 114 -6.27 9.39 -9.08
N ILE A 115 -5.05 8.95 -8.78
CA ILE A 115 -3.86 9.74 -9.10
C ILE A 115 -3.70 9.88 -10.62
N SER A 116 -3.09 10.96 -11.08
CA SER A 116 -2.93 11.25 -12.52
C SER A 116 -1.81 10.44 -13.18
N GLN A 117 -0.86 9.93 -12.39
CA GLN A 117 0.26 9.15 -12.90
C GLN A 117 -0.21 7.74 -13.27
N PRO A 118 0.05 7.26 -14.49
CA PRO A 118 -0.09 5.84 -14.80
C PRO A 118 0.79 5.01 -13.88
N ILE A 119 0.22 3.93 -13.33
CA ILE A 119 0.91 3.02 -12.43
C ILE A 119 1.31 1.75 -13.18
N ILE A 120 2.59 1.43 -13.15
CA ILE A 120 3.16 0.20 -13.71
C ILE A 120 3.70 -0.66 -12.57
N THR A 121 3.11 -1.83 -12.34
CA THR A 121 3.65 -2.80 -11.38
C THR A 121 4.54 -3.82 -12.09
N VAL A 122 5.76 -4.01 -11.58
CA VAL A 122 6.73 -5.00 -12.03
C VAL A 122 6.84 -6.08 -10.97
N ILE A 123 6.33 -7.27 -11.29
CA ILE A 123 6.04 -8.33 -10.32
C ILE A 123 7.07 -9.45 -10.49
N GLN A 124 7.87 -9.67 -9.45
CA GLN A 124 8.71 -10.86 -9.29
C GLN A 124 8.20 -11.74 -8.15
N GLY A 125 8.17 -13.06 -8.35
CA GLY A 125 7.66 -13.95 -7.31
C GLY A 125 6.17 -13.71 -7.00
N ALA A 126 5.73 -14.24 -5.87
CA ALA A 126 4.32 -14.23 -5.53
C ALA A 126 3.76 -12.81 -5.21
N ALA A 127 2.56 -12.53 -5.73
CA ALA A 127 1.68 -11.46 -5.29
C ALA A 127 0.36 -12.07 -4.80
N MET A 128 0.06 -11.97 -3.50
CA MET A 128 -1.03 -12.72 -2.86
C MET A 128 -2.01 -11.81 -2.11
N GLY A 129 -3.29 -12.18 -2.08
CA GLY A 129 -4.32 -11.52 -1.28
C GLY A 129 -4.39 -10.00 -1.51
N ALA A 130 -4.20 -9.21 -0.44
CA ALA A 130 -4.15 -7.76 -0.54
C ALA A 130 -3.00 -7.26 -1.44
N GLY A 131 -1.87 -7.95 -1.50
CA GLY A 131 -0.77 -7.66 -2.42
C GLY A 131 -1.16 -7.88 -3.88
N PHE A 132 -1.93 -8.95 -4.16
CA PHE A 132 -2.53 -9.15 -5.49
C PHE A 132 -3.56 -8.07 -5.82
N SER A 133 -4.36 -7.64 -4.83
CA SER A 133 -5.36 -6.58 -5.02
C SER A 133 -4.70 -5.24 -5.39
N ILE A 134 -3.59 -4.88 -4.73
CA ILE A 134 -2.78 -3.70 -5.08
C ILE A 134 -2.23 -3.82 -6.51
N THR A 135 -1.70 -4.99 -6.88
CA THR A 135 -1.24 -5.24 -8.26
C THR A 135 -2.34 -5.04 -9.30
N MET A 136 -3.56 -5.48 -8.98
CA MET A 136 -4.72 -5.34 -9.86
C MET A 136 -5.20 -3.89 -9.99
N ALA A 137 -4.85 -3.01 -9.05
CA ALA A 137 -5.21 -1.60 -9.09
C ALA A 137 -4.33 -0.78 -10.06
N ALA A 138 -3.15 -1.28 -10.41
CA ALA A 138 -2.26 -0.63 -11.37
C ALA A 138 -2.88 -0.54 -12.77
N ASP A 139 -2.34 0.31 -13.63
CA ASP A 139 -2.79 0.39 -15.03
C ASP A 139 -2.15 -0.72 -15.85
N ILE A 140 -0.85 -0.93 -15.67
CA ILE A 140 -0.05 -1.94 -16.37
C ILE A 140 0.58 -2.91 -15.37
N ARG A 141 0.54 -4.20 -15.68
CA ARG A 141 1.19 -5.27 -14.92
C ARG A 141 2.19 -5.99 -15.81
N ILE A 142 3.44 -6.08 -15.35
CA ILE A 142 4.50 -6.85 -15.99
C ILE A 142 4.92 -7.92 -14.99
N ALA A 143 4.84 -9.19 -15.39
CA ALA A 143 5.15 -10.33 -14.54
C ALA A 143 6.40 -11.06 -15.03
N GLY A 144 7.33 -11.34 -14.12
CA GLY A 144 8.49 -12.18 -14.40
C GLY A 144 8.10 -13.65 -14.55
N LYS A 145 9.00 -14.48 -15.11
CA LYS A 145 8.78 -15.94 -15.26
C LYS A 145 8.53 -16.67 -13.92
N ASN A 146 8.95 -16.07 -12.81
CA ASN A 146 8.81 -16.61 -11.46
C ASN A 146 7.62 -16.01 -10.69
N ALA A 147 6.81 -15.19 -11.33
CA ALA A 147 5.62 -14.57 -10.75
C ALA A 147 4.42 -15.52 -10.74
#